data_AF-A0A3B8JDX4-F1
#
_entry.id   AF-A0A3B8JDX4-F1
#
_cell.length_a   1.000
_cell.length_b   1.000
_cell.length_c   1.000
_cell.angle_alpha   90.00
_cell.angle_beta   90.00
_cell.angle_gamma   90.00
#
_symmetry.space_group_name_H-M   'P 1'
#
loop_
_entity.id
_entity.type
_entity.pdbx_description
1 polymer ?
#
loop_
_entity_poly.entity_id
_entity_poly.type
_entity_poly.pdbx_seq_one_letter_code
_entity_poly.pdbx_strand_id
1 'polypeptide(L)'
;MHQINDAIKRLRALTQVNVQNCWRCCAQDLSTDAGTHFEWWNDWSTVRLRSPLTLSEAEGSTAELNSKQYIVWSAGRQVMWLGQRFVVPQDLQGYPLAGLSLRLLLTWWAQSAQIFVNGQLVQEGDLFDSS
;
A
#
# COMPACT_ATOMS: atom_id res chain seq x y z
N MET A 1 -16.49 25.54 13.12
CA MET A 1 -15.33 24.66 12.88
C MET A 1 -15.71 23.34 12.19
N HIS A 2 -16.84 22.70 12.54
CA HIS A 2 -17.30 21.44 11.91
C HIS A 2 -17.55 21.55 10.38
N GLN A 3 -18.29 22.58 9.94
CA GLN A 3 -18.60 22.79 8.51
C GLN A 3 -17.36 22.98 7.61
N ILE A 4 -16.31 23.62 8.12
CA ILE A 4 -15.05 23.82 7.37
C ILE A 4 -14.35 22.48 7.17
N ASN A 5 -14.27 21.64 8.21
CA ASN A 5 -13.64 20.33 8.11
C ASN A 5 -14.39 19.41 7.14
N ASP A 6 -15.72 19.49 7.10
CA ASP A 6 -16.52 18.70 6.16
C ASP A 6 -16.35 19.20 4.73
N ALA A 7 -16.27 20.51 4.52
CA ALA A 7 -15.94 21.07 3.21
C ALA A 7 -14.55 20.63 2.74
N ILE A 8 -13.53 20.68 3.60
CA ILE A 8 -12.18 20.21 3.30
C ILE A 8 -12.18 18.72 2.93
N LYS A 9 -12.88 17.88 3.70
CA LYS A 9 -13.01 16.45 3.39
C LYS A 9 -13.63 16.21 2.03
N ARG A 10 -14.72 16.92 1.71
CA ARG A 10 -15.41 16.81 0.40
C ARG A 10 -14.49 17.21 -0.75
N LEU A 11 -13.78 18.34 -0.62
CA LEU A 11 -12.86 18.82 -1.64
C LEU A 11 -11.69 17.86 -1.86
N ARG A 12 -11.14 17.28 -0.78
CA ARG A 12 -10.08 16.25 -0.89
C ARG A 12 -10.59 15.00 -1.61
N ALA A 13 -11.81 14.56 -1.33
CA ALA A 13 -12.38 13.37 -1.95
C ALA A 13 -12.56 13.47 -3.47
N LEU A 14 -12.52 14.69 -4.05
CA LEU A 14 -12.55 14.90 -5.50
C LEU A 14 -11.25 14.52 -6.21
N THR A 15 -10.14 14.39 -5.48
CA THR A 15 -8.80 14.18 -6.07
C THR A 15 -7.93 13.20 -5.29
N GLN A 16 -8.37 12.76 -4.11
CA GLN A 16 -7.59 11.91 -3.20
C GLN A 16 -8.40 10.68 -2.79
N VAL A 17 -7.72 9.54 -2.80
CA VAL A 17 -8.25 8.25 -2.33
C VAL A 17 -7.28 7.69 -1.31
N ASN A 18 -7.81 7.19 -0.20
CA ASN A 18 -7.01 6.42 0.75
C ASN A 18 -6.78 5.02 0.18
N VAL A 19 -5.51 4.64 0.03
CA VAL A 19 -5.08 3.37 -0.57
C VAL A 19 -4.47 2.41 0.45
N GLN A 20 -4.67 2.62 1.75
CA GLN A 20 -4.07 1.83 2.82
C GLN A 20 -4.60 0.39 2.90
N ASN A 21 -5.79 0.14 2.35
CA ASN A 21 -6.41 -1.20 2.33
C ASN A 21 -5.92 -2.00 1.11
N CYS A 22 -6.22 -3.30 1.09
CA CYS A 22 -6.05 -4.18 -0.07
C CYS A 22 -4.60 -4.40 -0.56
N TRP A 23 -3.59 -4.00 0.21
CA TRP A 23 -2.21 -4.40 -0.07
C TRP A 23 -2.05 -5.90 0.11
N ARG A 24 -1.46 -6.57 -0.87
CA ARG A 24 -0.94 -7.94 -0.72
C ARG A 24 0.43 -7.90 -0.06
N CYS A 25 0.79 -8.92 0.70
CA CYS A 25 2.07 -8.99 1.39
C CYS A 25 2.76 -10.35 1.27
N CYS A 26 4.10 -10.32 1.17
CA CYS A 26 4.93 -11.51 1.18
C CYS A 26 6.22 -11.25 1.97
N ALA A 27 6.49 -12.07 2.99
CA ALA A 27 7.69 -11.96 3.83
C ALA A 27 8.88 -12.77 3.28
N GLN A 28 8.74 -13.36 2.10
CA GLN A 28 9.84 -14.05 1.44
C GLN A 28 10.70 -13.04 0.69
N ASP A 29 12.00 -13.27 0.69
CA ASP A 29 12.92 -12.48 -0.12
C ASP A 29 12.84 -12.95 -1.58
N LEU A 30 11.91 -12.34 -2.32
CA LEU A 30 11.68 -12.61 -3.74
C LEU A 30 12.66 -11.82 -4.62
N SER A 31 12.95 -12.33 -5.81
CA SER A 31 13.60 -11.52 -6.85
C SER A 31 12.69 -10.36 -7.26
N THR A 32 13.27 -9.25 -7.75
CA THR A 32 12.50 -8.09 -8.21
C THR A 32 11.49 -8.45 -9.29
N ASP A 33 11.86 -9.32 -10.23
CA ASP A 33 10.93 -9.79 -11.28
C ASP A 33 9.71 -10.46 -10.67
N ALA A 34 9.90 -11.30 -9.65
CA ALA A 34 8.80 -11.99 -8.97
C ALA A 34 7.99 -11.07 -8.05
N GLY A 35 8.65 -10.15 -7.34
CA GLY A 35 8.02 -9.20 -6.45
C GLY A 35 7.15 -8.17 -7.18
N THR A 36 7.51 -7.83 -8.43
CA THR A 36 6.82 -6.80 -9.23
C THR A 36 5.81 -7.36 -10.24
N HIS A 37 5.76 -8.69 -10.43
CA HIS A 37 4.81 -9.33 -11.33
C HIS A 37 3.41 -9.42 -10.69
N PHE A 38 2.52 -8.49 -11.04
CA PHE A 38 1.24 -8.31 -10.34
C PHE A 38 0.30 -9.52 -10.36
N GLU A 39 0.41 -10.40 -11.37
CA GLU A 39 -0.43 -11.60 -11.46
C GLU A 39 -0.12 -12.61 -10.35
N TRP A 40 1.12 -12.61 -9.84
CA TRP A 40 1.59 -13.54 -8.82
C TRP A 40 1.28 -13.09 -7.40
N TRP A 41 0.78 -11.85 -7.22
CA TRP A 41 0.46 -11.32 -5.89
C TRP A 41 -0.69 -12.04 -5.20
N ASN A 42 -1.57 -12.71 -5.96
CA ASN A 42 -2.62 -13.55 -5.37
C ASN A 42 -2.09 -14.89 -4.85
N ASP A 43 -0.97 -15.35 -5.41
CA ASP A 43 -0.30 -16.61 -5.03
C ASP A 43 0.71 -16.42 -3.91
N TRP A 44 0.99 -15.16 -3.52
CA TRP A 44 1.78 -14.86 -2.33
C TRP A 44 1.12 -15.54 -1.13
N SER A 45 1.78 -16.58 -0.60
CA SER A 45 1.31 -17.34 0.54
C SER A 45 1.06 -16.40 1.72
N THR A 46 -0.11 -16.54 2.37
CA THR A 46 -0.49 -15.80 3.57
C THR A 46 0.62 -15.84 4.61
N VAL A 47 1.32 -14.70 4.78
CA VAL A 47 2.07 -14.47 6.01
C VAL A 47 1.02 -14.25 7.08
N ARG A 48 0.79 -15.26 7.94
CA ARG A 48 0.00 -15.07 9.15
C ARG A 48 0.74 -14.07 10.04
N LEU A 49 0.41 -12.78 9.91
CA LEU A 49 0.79 -11.77 10.90
C LEU A 49 0.06 -12.16 12.19
N ARG A 50 0.80 -12.73 13.12
CA ARG A 50 0.25 -13.48 14.26
C ARG A 50 -0.61 -12.59 15.17
N SER A 51 -1.93 -12.63 15.01
CA SER A 51 -2.89 -12.48 16.11
C SER A 51 -3.52 -13.86 16.36
N PRO A 52 -3.59 -14.36 17.61
CA PRO A 52 -4.18 -15.67 17.87
C PRO A 52 -5.69 -15.56 17.72
N LEU A 53 -6.30 -16.58 17.08
CA LEU A 53 -7.75 -16.89 17.06
C LEU A 53 -8.57 -16.35 15.87
N THR A 54 -8.29 -16.82 14.64
CA THR A 54 -9.34 -17.37 13.75
C THR A 54 -8.69 -18.09 12.56
N LEU A 55 -9.20 -19.27 12.21
CA LEU A 55 -8.89 -19.95 10.95
C LEU A 55 -10.05 -19.65 9.99
N SER A 56 -9.87 -18.70 9.08
CA SER A 56 -10.71 -18.61 7.88
C SER A 56 -9.88 -18.93 6.65
N GLU A 57 -10.55 -19.47 5.64
CA GLU A 57 -9.99 -20.01 4.40
C GLU A 57 -9.15 -18.95 3.67
N ALA A 58 -8.11 -19.41 2.98
CA ALA A 58 -7.08 -18.57 2.37
C ALA A 58 -7.62 -17.72 1.21
N GLU A 59 -8.20 -16.58 1.54
CA GLU A 59 -8.23 -15.42 0.66
C GLU A 59 -6.83 -14.79 0.67
N GLY A 60 -6.25 -14.53 -0.50
CA GLY A 60 -4.84 -14.15 -0.67
C GLY A 60 -4.32 -13.14 0.35
N SER A 61 -3.02 -13.25 0.65
CA SER A 61 -2.20 -12.56 1.67
C SER A 61 -2.40 -11.03 1.78
N THR A 62 -3.58 -10.58 2.19
CA THR A 62 -3.85 -9.16 2.40
C THR A 62 -3.18 -8.73 3.70
N ALA A 63 -2.44 -7.64 3.65
CA ALA A 63 -1.81 -7.05 4.80
C ALA A 63 -2.88 -6.60 5.81
N GLU A 64 -2.81 -7.15 7.02
CA GLU A 64 -3.66 -6.70 8.12
C GLU A 64 -3.18 -5.36 8.66
N LEU A 65 -4.14 -4.48 8.95
CA LEU A 65 -3.88 -3.19 9.59
C LEU A 65 -4.02 -3.32 11.10
N ASN A 66 -3.07 -2.73 11.83
CA ASN A 66 -3.19 -2.63 13.29
C ASN A 66 -4.22 -1.57 13.71
N SER A 67 -4.41 -1.40 15.02
CA SER A 67 -5.33 -0.40 15.59
C SER A 67 -5.02 1.06 15.20
N LYS A 68 -3.80 1.34 14.73
CA LYS A 68 -3.35 2.64 14.22
C LYS A 68 -3.40 2.74 12.69
N GLN A 69 -3.98 1.76 12.01
CA GLN A 69 -4.09 1.69 10.55
C GLN A 69 -2.74 1.54 9.82
N TYR A 70 -1.75 0.95 10.47
CA TYR A 70 -0.46 0.63 9.85
C TYR A 70 -0.37 -0.83 9.45
N ILE A 71 0.26 -1.09 8.31
CA ILE A 71 0.78 -2.41 7.96
C ILE A 71 2.07 -2.61 8.75
N VAL A 72 2.12 -3.66 9.58
CA VAL A 72 3.25 -3.94 10.46
C VAL A 72 3.70 -5.38 10.32
N TRP A 73 5.00 -5.61 10.49
CA TRP A 73 5.59 -6.96 10.48
C TRP A 73 6.68 -7.09 11.53
N SER A 74 7.16 -8.32 11.73
CA SER A 74 8.15 -8.65 12.75
C SER A 74 9.46 -7.90 12.55
N ALA A 75 10.02 -7.37 13.63
CA ALA A 75 11.35 -6.78 13.63
C ALA A 75 12.44 -7.84 13.33
N GLY A 76 13.63 -7.38 12.93
CA GLY A 76 14.80 -8.24 12.72
C GLY A 76 15.27 -8.32 11.27
N ARG A 77 15.36 -7.18 10.57
CA ARG A 77 15.85 -7.06 9.18
C ARG A 77 15.16 -8.04 8.22
N GLN A 78 13.85 -8.22 8.40
CA GLN A 78 13.05 -9.05 7.52
C GLN A 78 12.62 -8.24 6.30
N VAL A 79 12.71 -8.85 5.12
CA VAL A 79 12.18 -8.30 3.88
C VAL A 79 10.66 -8.48 3.87
N MET A 80 9.95 -7.44 3.44
CA MET A 80 8.50 -7.48 3.24
C MET A 80 8.18 -6.86 1.89
N TRP A 81 7.62 -7.67 1.00
CA TRP A 81 7.04 -7.21 -0.25
C TRP A 81 5.60 -6.77 -0.02
N LEU A 82 5.24 -5.61 -0.54
CA LEU A 82 3.88 -5.07 -0.55
C LEU A 82 3.46 -4.77 -1.98
N GLY A 83 2.34 -5.34 -2.42
CA GLY A 83 1.84 -5.23 -3.79
C GLY A 83 0.41 -4.70 -3.83
N GLN A 84 0.14 -3.69 -4.65
CA GLN A 84 -1.21 -3.22 -4.93
C GLN A 84 -1.31 -2.67 -6.36
N ARG A 85 -2.42 -3.00 -7.04
CA ARG A 85 -2.71 -2.54 -8.39
C ARG A 85 -3.68 -1.36 -8.34
N PHE A 86 -3.27 -0.24 -8.89
CA PHE A 86 -4.10 0.95 -9.02
C PHE A 86 -4.65 1.05 -10.45
N VAL A 87 -5.97 1.10 -10.58
CA VAL A 87 -6.65 1.46 -11.82
C VAL A 87 -7.15 2.88 -11.65
N VAL A 88 -6.62 3.82 -12.43
CA VAL A 88 -7.01 5.23 -12.36
C VAL A 88 -8.42 5.37 -12.95
N PRO A 89 -9.42 5.82 -12.17
CA PRO A 89 -10.77 6.01 -12.67
C PRO A 89 -10.85 7.24 -13.58
N GLN A 90 -11.94 7.37 -14.35
CA GLN A 90 -12.17 8.56 -15.18
C GLN A 90 -12.42 9.81 -14.32
N ASP A 91 -13.09 9.64 -13.19
CA ASP A 91 -13.45 10.69 -12.25
C ASP A 91 -13.42 10.18 -10.80
N LEU A 92 -13.39 11.12 -9.85
CA LEU A 92 -13.70 10.86 -8.45
C LEU A 92 -14.85 11.77 -8.04
N GLN A 93 -15.96 11.18 -7.58
CA GLN A 93 -17.17 11.94 -7.19
C GLN A 93 -17.67 12.86 -8.31
N GLY A 94 -17.56 12.44 -9.59
CA GLY A 94 -17.93 13.23 -10.76
C GLY A 94 -16.90 14.29 -11.18
N TYR A 95 -15.79 14.44 -10.44
CA TYR A 95 -14.71 15.36 -10.80
C TYR A 95 -13.71 14.67 -11.75
N PRO A 96 -13.55 15.14 -13.00
CA PRO A 96 -12.73 14.48 -14.00
C PRO A 96 -11.25 14.50 -13.62
N LEU A 97 -10.57 13.35 -13.77
CA LEU A 97 -9.14 13.23 -13.47
C LEU A 97 -8.23 13.51 -14.67
N ALA A 98 -8.79 13.58 -15.88
CA ALA A 98 -8.03 13.83 -17.10
C ALA A 98 -7.26 15.17 -17.01
N GLY A 99 -5.98 15.14 -17.39
CA GLY A 99 -5.09 16.31 -17.34
C GLY A 99 -4.46 16.59 -15.97
N LEU A 100 -4.80 15.84 -14.93
CA LEU A 100 -4.15 15.92 -13.62
C LEU A 100 -2.90 15.02 -13.55
N SER A 101 -2.09 15.23 -12.50
CA SER A 101 -0.97 14.34 -12.18
C SER A 101 -1.37 13.33 -11.10
N LEU A 102 -1.04 12.06 -11.32
CA LEU A 102 -1.16 11.02 -10.31
C LEU A 102 0.03 11.08 -9.35
N ARG A 103 -0.24 11.05 -8.04
CA ARG A 103 0.80 10.99 -7.00
C ARG A 103 0.44 9.90 -5.99
N LEU A 104 1.40 9.06 -5.66
CA LEU A 104 1.27 8.07 -4.58
C LEU A 104 2.03 8.61 -3.36
N LEU A 105 1.32 8.83 -2.26
CA LEU A 105 1.92 9.31 -1.01
C LEU A 105 2.08 8.12 -0.08
N LEU A 106 3.34 7.73 0.15
CA LEU A 106 3.69 6.65 1.06
C LEU A 106 4.44 7.23 2.27
N THR A 107 4.15 6.69 3.44
CA THR A 107 4.93 6.94 4.65
C THR A 107 5.30 5.58 5.20
N TRP A 108 6.60 5.33 5.39
CA TRP A 108 7.10 4.04 5.83
C TRP A 108 8.09 4.20 6.98
N TRP A 109 8.25 3.14 7.77
CA TRP A 109 9.30 3.00 8.77
C TRP A 109 10.06 1.70 8.49
N ALA A 110 11.13 1.81 7.72
CA ALA A 110 11.98 0.69 7.36
C ALA A 110 13.44 1.16 7.22
N GLN A 111 14.38 0.22 7.41
CA GLN A 111 15.80 0.49 7.17
C GLN A 111 16.10 0.78 5.68
N SER A 112 15.29 0.25 4.77
CA SER A 112 15.30 0.58 3.35
C SER A 112 13.92 0.24 2.79
N ALA A 113 13.44 1.06 1.89
CA ALA A 113 12.24 0.85 1.11
C ALA A 113 12.56 1.12 -0.36
N GLN A 114 12.14 0.20 -1.23
CA GLN A 114 12.21 0.33 -2.67
C GLN A 114 10.80 0.37 -3.24
N ILE A 115 10.54 1.36 -4.10
CA ILE A 115 9.23 1.61 -4.66
C ILE A 115 9.30 1.31 -6.15
N PHE A 116 8.51 0.32 -6.57
CA PHE A 116 8.39 -0.06 -7.95
C PHE A 116 7.03 0.36 -8.51
N VAL A 117 7.03 1.00 -9.67
CA VAL A 117 5.81 1.32 -10.43
C VAL A 117 5.92 0.62 -11.77
N ASN A 118 4.96 -0.27 -12.07
CA ASN A 118 4.97 -1.08 -13.28
C ASN A 118 6.30 -1.82 -13.52
N GLY A 119 6.88 -2.38 -12.44
CA GLY A 119 8.15 -3.10 -12.48
C GLY A 119 9.41 -2.23 -12.48
N GLN A 120 9.29 -0.91 -12.59
CA GLN A 120 10.44 0.00 -12.60
C GLN A 120 10.68 0.59 -11.20
N LEU A 121 11.92 0.54 -10.72
CA LEU A 121 12.33 1.24 -9.50
C LEU A 121 12.23 2.75 -9.74
N VAL A 122 11.34 3.43 -9.03
CA VAL A 122 11.12 4.89 -9.14
C VAL A 122 11.65 5.66 -7.94
N GLN A 123 11.82 4.98 -6.80
CA GLN A 123 12.34 5.58 -5.59
C GLN A 123 12.95 4.50 -4.69
N GLU A 124 14.01 4.87 -3.99
CA GLU A 124 14.62 4.10 -2.92
C GLU A 124 14.98 5.07 -1.79
N GLY A 125 14.89 4.63 -0.56
CA GLY A 125 15.31 5.43 0.60
C GLY A 125 14.95 4.75 1.91
N ASP A 126 15.42 5.31 3.00
CA ASP A 126 15.07 4.88 4.34
C ASP A 126 14.26 5.96 5.08
N LEU A 127 13.90 5.69 6.34
CA LEU A 127 13.21 6.68 7.18
C LEU A 127 14.08 7.92 7.48
N PHE A 128 15.40 7.84 7.30
CA PHE A 128 16.34 8.92 7.60
C PHE A 128 16.54 9.91 6.45
N ASP A 129 16.03 9.62 5.25
CA ASP A 129 16.02 10.56 4.12
C ASP A 129 14.89 11.62 4.20
N SER A 130 14.57 12.11 5.40
CA SER A 130 13.82 13.35 5.56
C SER A 130 14.79 14.54 5.59
N SER A 131 15.05 15.13 4.43
CA SER A 131 15.64 16.48 4.29
C SER A 131 14.58 17.56 4.38
#